data_AF-A0A7Y2C7R3-F1
#
_entry.id   AF-A0A7Y2C7R3-F1
#
_cell.length_a   1.000
_cell.length_b   1.000
_cell.length_c   1.000
_cell.angle_alpha   90.00
_cell.angle_beta   90.00
_cell.angle_gamma   90.00
#
_symmetry.space_group_name_H-M   'P 1'
#
loop_
_entity.id
_entity.type
_entity.pdbx_description
1 polymer ?
#
loop_
_entity_poly.entity_id
_entity_poly.type
_entity_poly.pdbx_seq_one_letter_code
_entity_poly.pdbx_strand_id
1 'polypeptide(L)'
;MNSESLKHDIQAALSRYPHAEVGVSVRDASRGVALDVNGDMVFHAASTMKVAVMIELYRQAEAGYFALDDSLRITNTFSSIVDGSTYSIEEDNDTEIYSMLGQSLPIRNLIYRLITSSSNLATNILVGLVSADSVQGTIERMGTRNMKVLRGVEDLKAFDAGLNNTTTSADLALLLEALRDGQAVSPGASAEMLEVMGDVPREMITAGPDERGKVAHKTGMITAHHHDAGLVLPDGGKPYVLVILTRGIADEEASARLGREISGIVYDHLRG
;
A
#
# COMPACT_ATOMS: atom_id res chain seq x y z
N MET A 1 -15.46 -20.04 14.70
CA MET A 1 -15.83 -19.50 13.37
C MET A 1 -14.88 -20.13 12.36
N ASN A 2 -15.39 -20.54 11.19
CA ASN A 2 -14.66 -21.40 10.24
C ASN A 2 -14.16 -20.56 9.06
N SER A 3 -12.86 -20.52 8.82
CA SER A 3 -12.25 -19.83 7.67
C SER A 3 -12.83 -20.28 6.32
N GLU A 4 -13.35 -21.50 6.23
CA GLU A 4 -14.02 -21.99 5.01
C GLU A 4 -15.32 -21.24 4.69
N SER A 5 -16.10 -20.82 5.70
CA SER A 5 -17.33 -20.07 5.43
C SER A 5 -17.01 -18.63 4.99
N LEU A 6 -16.02 -17.99 5.63
CA LEU A 6 -15.53 -16.68 5.18
C LEU A 6 -15.03 -16.73 3.73
N LYS A 7 -14.26 -17.76 3.39
CA LYS A 7 -13.79 -17.99 2.02
C LYS A 7 -14.94 -18.13 1.03
N HIS A 8 -15.95 -18.92 1.39
CA HIS A 8 -17.14 -19.13 0.57
C HIS A 8 -17.88 -17.81 0.30
N ASP A 9 -18.11 -17.01 1.34
CA ASP A 9 -18.85 -15.75 1.22
C ASP A 9 -18.10 -14.72 0.36
N ILE A 10 -16.77 -14.61 0.54
CA ILE A 10 -15.92 -13.78 -0.33
C ILE A 10 -16.01 -14.27 -1.78
N GLN A 11 -15.86 -15.58 -2.03
CA GLN A 11 -15.95 -16.14 -3.39
C GLN A 11 -17.32 -15.91 -4.03
N ALA A 12 -18.40 -15.97 -3.25
CA ALA A 12 -19.73 -15.64 -3.72
C ALA A 12 -19.83 -14.16 -4.16
N ALA A 13 -19.27 -13.24 -3.38
CA ALA A 13 -19.22 -11.83 -3.75
C ALA A 13 -18.45 -11.60 -5.06
N LEU A 14 -17.30 -12.27 -5.23
CA LEU A 14 -16.45 -12.21 -6.43
C LEU A 14 -17.14 -12.78 -7.67
N SER A 15 -17.98 -13.82 -7.54
CA SER A 15 -18.65 -14.48 -8.68
C SER A 15 -19.55 -13.56 -9.51
N ARG A 16 -19.99 -12.43 -8.94
CA ARG A 16 -20.77 -11.39 -9.65
C ARG A 16 -19.92 -10.52 -10.59
N TYR A 17 -18.59 -10.67 -10.54
CA TYR A 17 -17.63 -9.95 -11.37
C TYR A 17 -16.75 -10.96 -12.15
N PRO A 18 -17.32 -11.75 -13.07
CA PRO A 18 -16.66 -12.91 -13.68
C PRO A 18 -15.44 -12.59 -14.56
N HIS A 19 -15.24 -11.31 -14.91
CA HIS A 19 -14.10 -10.83 -15.69
C HIS A 19 -13.05 -10.12 -14.83
N ALA A 20 -13.33 -9.94 -13.53
CA ALA A 20 -12.40 -9.34 -12.60
C ALA A 20 -11.49 -10.39 -11.97
N GLU A 21 -10.24 -10.04 -11.81
CA GLU A 21 -9.28 -10.77 -10.99
C GLU A 21 -9.16 -10.07 -9.65
N VAL A 22 -9.36 -10.81 -8.57
CA VAL A 22 -9.32 -10.25 -7.21
C VAL A 22 -8.49 -11.14 -6.30
N GLY A 23 -7.48 -10.54 -5.66
CA GLY A 23 -6.71 -11.12 -4.57
C GLY A 23 -7.19 -10.55 -3.23
N VAL A 24 -7.50 -11.42 -2.27
CA VAL A 24 -7.91 -11.03 -0.92
C VAL A 24 -7.07 -11.77 0.11
N SER A 25 -6.53 -11.04 1.09
CA SER A 25 -5.82 -11.62 2.23
C SER A 25 -6.35 -11.04 3.54
N VAL A 26 -6.66 -11.92 4.49
CA VAL A 26 -7.18 -11.58 5.82
C VAL A 26 -6.26 -12.17 6.89
N ARG A 27 -5.88 -11.37 7.89
CA ARG A 27 -5.12 -11.83 9.06
C ARG A 27 -5.70 -11.25 10.35
N ASP A 28 -6.29 -12.10 11.19
CA ASP A 28 -6.73 -11.76 12.55
C ASP A 28 -6.06 -12.72 13.54
N ALA A 29 -4.94 -12.28 14.12
CA ALA A 29 -4.19 -13.05 15.10
C ALA A 29 -5.01 -13.34 16.38
N SER A 30 -5.96 -12.48 16.74
CA SER A 30 -6.78 -12.67 17.95
C SER A 30 -7.78 -13.82 17.82
N ARG A 31 -8.20 -14.12 16.59
CA ARG A 31 -9.12 -15.23 16.25
C ARG A 31 -8.42 -16.40 15.54
N GLY A 32 -7.10 -16.31 15.31
CA GLY A 32 -6.33 -17.31 14.59
C GLY A 32 -6.71 -17.43 13.11
N VAL A 33 -7.24 -16.36 12.51
CA VAL A 33 -7.67 -16.35 11.11
C VAL A 33 -6.51 -15.93 10.23
N ALA A 34 -6.11 -16.81 9.31
CA ALA A 34 -5.26 -16.50 8.17
C ALA A 34 -5.91 -17.10 6.92
N LEU A 35 -6.41 -16.23 6.04
CA LEU A 35 -7.14 -16.63 4.84
C LEU A 35 -6.60 -15.87 3.64
N ASP A 36 -6.42 -16.61 2.54
CA ASP A 36 -6.09 -16.07 1.24
C ASP A 36 -7.09 -16.58 0.19
N VAL A 37 -7.63 -15.65 -0.61
CA VAL A 37 -8.37 -15.92 -1.84
C VAL A 37 -7.54 -15.35 -2.98
N ASN A 38 -6.96 -16.21 -3.80
CA ASN A 38 -5.98 -15.83 -4.84
C ASN A 38 -4.78 -15.03 -4.28
N GLY A 39 -4.32 -15.36 -3.07
CA GLY A 39 -3.33 -14.55 -2.34
C GLY A 39 -1.97 -14.39 -3.02
N ASP A 40 -1.57 -15.34 -3.87
CA ASP A 40 -0.33 -15.33 -4.64
C ASP A 40 -0.48 -14.76 -6.05
N MET A 41 -1.69 -14.34 -6.44
CA MET A 41 -1.93 -13.73 -7.75
C MET A 41 -1.21 -12.39 -7.83
N VAL A 42 -0.42 -12.21 -8.90
CA VAL A 42 0.43 -11.03 -9.10
C VAL A 42 -0.34 -9.91 -9.78
N PHE A 43 -0.34 -8.74 -9.15
CA PHE A 43 -0.91 -7.50 -9.65
C PHE A 43 0.19 -6.46 -9.88
N HIS A 44 -0.09 -5.46 -10.73
CA HIS A 44 0.69 -4.23 -10.71
C HIS A 44 0.51 -3.55 -9.34
N ALA A 45 1.58 -3.19 -8.65
CA ALA A 45 1.48 -2.74 -7.26
C ALA A 45 0.74 -1.40 -7.09
N ALA A 46 0.69 -0.58 -8.16
CA ALA A 46 0.19 0.78 -8.11
C ALA A 46 0.84 1.53 -6.94
N SER A 47 0.08 2.38 -6.23
CA SER A 47 0.59 3.10 -5.07
C SER A 47 0.69 2.27 -3.78
N THR A 48 0.28 1.00 -3.76
CA THR A 48 0.41 0.17 -2.55
C THR A 48 1.87 -0.16 -2.23
N MET A 49 2.76 -0.15 -3.22
CA MET A 49 4.21 -0.31 -3.00
C MET A 49 4.82 0.77 -2.11
N LYS A 50 4.16 1.92 -1.97
CA LYS A 50 4.63 3.05 -1.14
C LYS A 50 4.70 2.68 0.34
N VAL A 51 3.97 1.66 0.79
CA VAL A 51 4.12 1.09 2.14
C VAL A 51 5.52 0.50 2.33
N ALA A 52 6.05 -0.23 1.35
CA ALA A 52 7.41 -0.76 1.40
C ALA A 52 8.47 0.35 1.42
N VAL A 53 8.26 1.40 0.62
CA VAL A 53 9.15 2.58 0.58
C VAL A 53 9.17 3.28 1.95
N MET A 54 8.01 3.46 2.59
CA MET A 54 7.91 4.04 3.92
C MET A 54 8.64 3.20 4.97
N ILE A 55 8.44 1.87 4.98
CA ILE A 55 9.14 0.96 5.90
C ILE A 55 10.65 1.10 5.74
N GLU A 56 11.16 1.13 4.51
CA GLU A 56 12.59 1.28 4.26
C GLU A 56 13.15 2.64 4.73
N LEU A 57 12.40 3.73 4.55
CA LEU A 57 12.79 5.05 5.04
C LEU A 57 12.93 5.08 6.56
N TYR A 58 11.96 4.50 7.27
CA TYR A 58 12.02 4.38 8.73
C TYR A 58 13.18 3.47 9.17
N ARG A 59 13.41 2.36 8.45
CA ARG A 59 14.53 1.44 8.73
C ARG A 59 15.89 2.13 8.60
N GLN A 60 16.09 2.91 7.54
CA GLN A 60 17.34 3.66 7.35
C GLN A 60 17.50 4.80 8.36
N ALA A 61 16.40 5.47 8.71
CA ALA A 61 16.41 6.51 9.72
C ALA A 61 16.80 5.95 11.10
N GLU A 62 16.22 4.81 11.50
CA GLU A 62 16.54 4.15 12.77
C GLU A 62 17.99 3.61 12.79
N ALA A 63 18.49 3.18 11.64
CA ALA A 63 19.90 2.79 11.48
C ALA A 63 20.87 3.98 11.47
N GLY A 64 20.38 5.22 11.52
CA GLY A 64 21.18 6.43 11.62
C GLY A 64 21.81 6.90 10.30
N TYR A 65 21.31 6.44 9.14
CA TYR A 65 21.80 6.93 7.84
C TYR A 65 21.37 8.38 7.57
N PHE A 66 20.22 8.78 8.08
CA PHE A 66 19.68 10.14 8.07
C PHE A 66 18.65 10.29 9.21
N ALA A 67 18.29 11.51 9.56
CA ALA A 67 17.15 11.79 10.45
C ALA A 67 15.90 12.11 9.62
N LEU A 68 14.70 11.78 10.14
CA LEU A 68 13.45 12.14 9.46
C LEU A 68 13.20 13.66 9.38
N ASP A 69 13.90 14.45 10.21
CA ASP A 69 13.92 15.92 10.17
C ASP A 69 14.93 16.50 9.18
N ASP A 70 15.83 15.68 8.64
CA ASP A 70 16.70 16.12 7.56
C ASP A 70 15.85 16.51 6.35
N SER A 71 16.29 17.54 5.64
CA SER A 71 15.53 18.13 4.55
C SER A 71 16.08 17.70 3.19
N LEU A 72 15.19 17.28 2.29
CA LEU A 72 15.52 17.02 0.90
C LEU A 72 15.02 18.14 0.02
N ARG A 73 15.81 18.49 -0.99
CA ARG A 73 15.41 19.45 -2.01
C ARG A 73 14.36 18.85 -2.92
N ILE A 74 13.29 19.60 -3.20
CA ILE A 74 12.21 19.17 -4.08
C ILE A 74 12.61 19.43 -5.53
N THR A 75 12.82 18.35 -6.28
CA THR A 75 13.19 18.39 -7.70
C THR A 75 12.31 17.43 -8.49
N ASN A 76 11.83 17.85 -9.66
CA ASN A 76 11.06 17.01 -10.57
C ASN A 76 11.93 16.54 -11.74
N THR A 77 12.95 15.74 -11.45
CA THR A 77 13.93 15.29 -12.44
C THR A 77 14.52 13.97 -11.97
N PHE A 78 14.24 12.89 -12.69
CA PHE A 78 14.58 11.52 -12.33
C PHE A 78 15.21 10.80 -13.53
N SER A 79 15.89 9.69 -13.29
CA SER A 79 16.53 8.88 -14.34
C SER A 79 15.79 7.57 -14.54
N SER A 80 15.50 7.24 -15.80
CA SER A 80 14.87 5.97 -16.15
C SER A 80 15.80 4.81 -15.88
N ILE A 81 15.27 3.70 -15.35
CA ILE A 81 16.07 2.49 -15.09
C ILE A 81 16.48 1.74 -16.36
N VAL A 82 15.91 2.09 -17.52
CA VAL A 82 16.20 1.42 -18.80
C VAL A 82 17.55 1.87 -19.37
N ASP A 83 17.79 3.18 -19.44
CA ASP A 83 18.95 3.75 -20.13
C ASP A 83 19.51 5.02 -19.45
N GLY A 84 19.00 5.39 -18.26
CA GLY A 84 19.41 6.58 -17.53
C GLY A 84 18.84 7.88 -18.07
N SER A 85 18.01 7.86 -19.13
CA SER A 85 17.40 9.07 -19.67
C SER A 85 16.56 9.78 -18.63
N THR A 86 16.58 11.12 -18.65
CA THR A 86 15.80 11.94 -17.72
C THR A 86 14.30 11.87 -17.99
N TYR A 87 13.49 11.85 -16.93
CA TYR A 87 12.04 12.09 -16.98
C TYR A 87 11.58 12.96 -15.79
N SER A 88 10.36 13.49 -15.90
CA SER A 88 9.64 14.26 -14.88
C SER A 88 8.27 13.62 -14.61
N ILE A 89 7.72 13.87 -13.42
CA ILE A 89 6.33 13.56 -13.10
C ILE A 89 5.45 14.65 -13.71
N GLU A 90 4.51 14.26 -14.56
CA GLU A 90 3.54 15.16 -15.19
C GLU A 90 2.17 15.11 -14.50
N GLU A 91 1.77 13.93 -14.00
CA GLU A 91 0.50 13.69 -13.32
C GLU A 91 0.73 13.25 -11.87
N ASP A 92 0.07 13.96 -10.94
CA ASP A 92 0.21 13.72 -9.51
C ASP A 92 -1.06 14.13 -8.77
N ASN A 93 -1.42 13.34 -7.77
CA ASN A 93 -2.54 13.63 -6.88
C ASN A 93 -2.20 14.76 -5.89
N ASP A 94 -0.92 14.90 -5.54
CA ASP A 94 -0.43 16.02 -4.73
C ASP A 94 0.03 17.15 -5.65
N THR A 95 -0.86 18.07 -5.98
CA THR A 95 -0.50 19.25 -6.80
C THR A 95 0.22 20.33 -5.99
N GLU A 96 0.06 20.35 -4.67
CA GLU A 96 0.61 21.39 -3.80
C GLU A 96 2.14 21.33 -3.71
N ILE A 97 2.71 20.13 -3.69
CA ILE A 97 4.17 19.93 -3.60
C ILE A 97 4.93 20.61 -4.74
N TYR A 98 4.31 20.82 -5.91
CA TYR A 98 4.95 21.48 -7.05
C TYR A 98 5.21 22.97 -6.82
N SER A 99 4.42 23.62 -5.96
CA SER A 99 4.70 24.99 -5.51
C SER A 99 5.99 25.09 -4.67
N MET A 100 6.49 23.95 -4.19
CA MET A 100 7.69 23.84 -3.35
C MET A 100 8.94 23.45 -4.14
N LEU A 101 8.86 23.37 -5.48
CA LEU A 101 10.01 23.07 -6.33
C LEU A 101 11.19 24.02 -6.05
N GLY A 102 12.37 23.42 -5.90
CA GLY A 102 13.61 24.12 -5.55
C GLY A 102 13.78 24.42 -4.07
N GLN A 103 12.72 24.33 -3.25
CA GLN A 103 12.77 24.43 -1.79
C GLN A 103 13.19 23.09 -1.17
N SER A 104 13.33 23.04 0.16
CA SER A 104 13.61 21.79 0.88
C SER A 104 12.51 21.48 1.89
N LEU A 105 12.14 20.22 2.01
CA LEU A 105 11.18 19.73 3.01
C LEU A 105 11.81 18.61 3.85
N PRO A 106 11.44 18.52 5.14
CA PRO A 106 11.78 17.37 5.97
C PRO A 106 11.33 16.06 5.33
N ILE A 107 12.14 15.00 5.46
CA ILE A 107 11.82 13.65 4.97
C ILE A 107 10.47 13.17 5.52
N ARG A 108 10.17 13.44 6.81
CA ARG A 108 8.86 13.11 7.41
C ARG A 108 7.67 13.73 6.65
N ASN A 109 7.82 14.95 6.13
CA ASN A 109 6.76 15.63 5.39
C ASN A 109 6.57 14.99 4.00
N LEU A 110 7.66 14.52 3.39
CA LEU A 110 7.60 13.78 2.14
C LEU A 110 6.98 12.39 2.33
N ILE A 111 7.30 11.70 3.42
CA ILE A 111 6.68 10.41 3.79
C ILE A 111 5.17 10.59 3.97
N TYR A 112 4.76 11.64 4.68
CA TYR A 112 3.36 11.96 4.87
C TYR A 112 2.64 12.08 3.52
N ARG A 113 3.15 12.93 2.61
CA ARG A 113 2.59 13.12 1.26
C ARG A 113 2.62 11.85 0.40
N LEU A 114 3.67 11.03 0.52
CA LEU A 114 3.80 9.74 -0.16
C LEU A 114 2.66 8.78 0.22
N ILE A 115 2.20 8.81 1.47
CA ILE A 115 1.12 7.94 1.96
C ILE A 115 -0.27 8.58 1.76
N THR A 116 -0.49 9.78 2.29
CA THR A 116 -1.82 10.41 2.42
C THR A 116 -2.39 10.91 1.11
N SER A 117 -1.60 11.67 0.36
CA SER A 117 -1.97 12.15 -0.98
C SER A 117 -1.49 11.23 -2.09
N SER A 118 -0.77 10.16 -1.74
CA SER A 118 -0.14 9.28 -2.72
C SER A 118 0.77 10.03 -3.70
N SER A 119 1.51 11.04 -3.24
CA SER A 119 2.32 11.91 -4.11
C SER A 119 3.33 11.10 -4.93
N ASN A 120 3.31 11.25 -6.25
CA ASN A 120 4.27 10.62 -7.15
C ASN A 120 5.63 11.31 -7.07
N LEU A 121 5.65 12.64 -6.99
CA LEU A 121 6.87 13.43 -6.83
C LEU A 121 7.59 13.08 -5.52
N ALA A 122 6.89 13.07 -4.39
CA ALA A 122 7.48 12.68 -3.10
C ALA A 122 8.00 11.24 -3.14
N THR A 123 7.25 10.33 -3.78
CA THR A 123 7.68 8.93 -3.95
C THR A 123 9.01 8.83 -4.67
N ASN A 124 9.18 9.51 -5.80
CA ASN A 124 10.42 9.40 -6.58
C ASN A 124 11.62 10.07 -5.89
N ILE A 125 11.41 11.20 -5.21
CA ILE A 125 12.46 11.82 -4.38
C ILE A 125 12.92 10.84 -3.29
N LEU A 126 11.97 10.22 -2.59
CA LEU A 126 12.28 9.31 -1.48
C LEU A 126 12.89 7.98 -1.94
N VAL A 127 12.43 7.41 -3.06
CA VAL A 127 13.09 6.26 -3.69
C VAL A 127 14.50 6.63 -4.14
N GLY A 128 14.73 7.86 -4.61
CA GLY A 128 16.08 8.37 -4.91
C GLY A 128 16.98 8.44 -3.68
N LEU A 129 16.43 8.74 -2.49
CA LEU A 129 17.18 8.74 -1.23
C LEU A 129 17.59 7.32 -0.81
N VAL A 130 16.67 6.35 -0.81
CA VAL A 130 16.92 5.01 -0.24
C VAL A 130 17.34 3.94 -1.26
N SER A 131 17.15 4.20 -2.55
CA SER A 131 17.21 3.27 -3.69
C SER A 131 16.13 2.18 -3.69
N ALA A 132 15.68 1.78 -4.89
CA ALA A 132 14.73 0.68 -5.06
C ALA A 132 15.28 -0.66 -4.58
N ASP A 133 16.58 -0.92 -4.76
CA ASP A 133 17.25 -2.14 -4.30
C ASP A 133 17.19 -2.30 -2.78
N SER A 134 17.36 -1.21 -2.02
CA SER A 134 17.23 -1.29 -0.55
C SER A 134 15.78 -1.56 -0.13
N VAL A 135 14.80 -0.97 -0.81
CA VAL A 135 13.38 -1.24 -0.58
C VAL A 135 13.08 -2.72 -0.85
N GLN A 136 13.56 -3.24 -1.99
CA GLN A 136 13.43 -4.65 -2.37
C GLN A 136 14.06 -5.57 -1.32
N GLY A 137 15.30 -5.30 -0.89
CA GLY A 137 15.96 -6.09 0.14
C GLY A 137 15.25 -6.07 1.48
N THR A 138 14.56 -4.97 1.83
CA THR A 138 13.75 -4.89 3.05
C THR A 138 12.52 -5.78 2.99
N ILE A 139 11.75 -5.73 1.90
CA ILE A 139 10.55 -6.57 1.79
C ILE A 139 10.91 -8.07 1.72
N GLU A 140 12.03 -8.43 1.08
CA GLU A 140 12.53 -9.81 1.06
C GLU A 140 12.88 -10.33 2.46
N ARG A 141 13.51 -9.49 3.31
CA ARG A 141 13.77 -9.83 4.72
C ARG A 141 12.49 -10.00 5.54
N MET A 142 11.41 -9.34 5.15
CA MET A 142 10.08 -9.51 5.74
C MET A 142 9.36 -10.77 5.21
N GLY A 143 9.95 -11.48 4.26
CA GLY A 143 9.45 -12.76 3.75
C GLY A 143 8.54 -12.66 2.54
N THR A 144 8.46 -11.50 1.87
CA THR A 144 7.73 -11.39 0.61
C THR A 144 8.37 -12.27 -0.47
N ARG A 145 7.55 -12.80 -1.38
CA ARG A 145 8.03 -13.73 -2.43
C ARG A 145 7.86 -13.20 -3.84
N ASN A 146 6.81 -12.42 -4.05
CA ASN A 146 6.33 -12.01 -5.37
C ASN A 146 6.29 -10.48 -5.54
N MET A 147 6.30 -9.72 -4.44
CA MET A 147 6.36 -8.28 -4.44
C MET A 147 7.71 -7.79 -4.97
N LYS A 148 7.67 -6.86 -5.91
CA LYS A 148 8.84 -6.26 -6.55
C LYS A 148 8.73 -4.75 -6.55
N VAL A 149 9.77 -4.08 -6.05
CA VAL A 149 9.96 -2.63 -6.18
C VAL A 149 11.24 -2.40 -6.99
N LEU A 150 11.07 -2.10 -8.27
CA LEU A 150 12.16 -1.93 -9.23
C LEU A 150 12.56 -0.47 -9.42
N ARG A 151 11.63 0.45 -9.15
CA ARG A 151 11.76 1.87 -9.49
C ARG A 151 10.74 2.74 -8.77
N GLY A 152 10.97 4.05 -8.88
CA GLY A 152 9.91 5.05 -8.69
C GLY A 152 8.76 4.89 -9.69
N VAL A 153 7.75 5.74 -9.53
CA VAL A 153 6.55 5.81 -10.38
C VAL A 153 6.79 6.72 -11.59
N GLU A 154 5.90 6.64 -12.59
CA GLU A 154 5.93 7.44 -13.83
C GLU A 154 7.18 7.33 -14.73
N ASP A 155 8.07 6.37 -14.48
CA ASP A 155 9.06 5.95 -15.50
C ASP A 155 8.35 5.17 -16.61
N LEU A 156 7.70 5.89 -17.53
CA LEU A 156 6.89 5.30 -18.60
C LEU A 156 7.72 4.43 -19.54
N LYS A 157 8.99 4.80 -19.79
CA LYS A 157 9.90 3.98 -20.60
C LYS A 157 10.12 2.60 -19.96
N ALA A 158 10.33 2.55 -18.64
CA ALA A 158 10.43 1.29 -17.91
C ALA A 158 9.11 0.53 -17.88
N PHE A 159 7.98 1.22 -17.72
CA PHE A 159 6.65 0.63 -17.80
C PHE A 159 6.41 -0.08 -19.14
N ASP A 160 6.68 0.60 -20.25
CA ASP A 160 6.54 0.08 -21.62
C ASP A 160 7.50 -1.09 -21.90
N ALA A 161 8.67 -1.12 -21.24
CA ALA A 161 9.63 -2.22 -21.27
C ALA A 161 9.23 -3.41 -20.37
N GLY A 162 8.10 -3.34 -19.66
CA GLY A 162 7.62 -4.39 -18.76
C GLY A 162 8.30 -4.43 -17.39
N LEU A 163 9.10 -3.41 -17.04
CA LEU A 163 9.79 -3.29 -15.75
C LEU A 163 8.84 -2.65 -14.73
N ASN A 164 7.88 -3.44 -14.27
CA ASN A 164 6.80 -2.98 -13.40
C ASN A 164 7.01 -3.36 -11.93
N ASN A 165 6.56 -2.46 -11.05
CA ASN A 165 6.42 -2.79 -9.64
C ASN A 165 5.22 -3.72 -9.48
N THR A 166 5.40 -4.85 -8.79
CA THR A 166 4.37 -5.88 -8.63
C THR A 166 4.12 -6.18 -7.17
N THR A 167 2.94 -6.70 -6.86
CA THR A 167 2.59 -7.14 -5.51
C THR A 167 1.58 -8.29 -5.54
N THR A 168 1.36 -8.91 -4.39
CA THR A 168 0.27 -9.84 -4.15
C THR A 168 -0.43 -9.47 -2.84
N SER A 169 -1.66 -9.94 -2.62
CA SER A 169 -2.36 -9.61 -1.38
C SER A 169 -1.69 -10.28 -0.17
N ALA A 170 -1.11 -11.46 -0.36
CA ALA A 170 -0.38 -12.16 0.69
C ALA A 170 0.92 -11.43 1.09
N ASP A 171 1.67 -10.90 0.12
CA ASP A 171 2.91 -10.16 0.42
C ASP A 171 2.63 -8.82 1.11
N LEU A 172 1.63 -8.06 0.66
CA LEU A 172 1.21 -6.84 1.38
C LEU A 172 0.69 -7.15 2.79
N ALA A 173 0.02 -8.29 2.98
CA ALA A 173 -0.41 -8.70 4.30
C ALA A 173 0.77 -8.89 5.25
N LEU A 174 1.90 -9.45 4.80
CA LEU A 174 3.12 -9.59 5.63
C LEU A 174 3.65 -8.24 6.12
N LEU A 175 3.67 -7.23 5.24
CA LEU A 175 4.11 -5.87 5.60
C LEU A 175 3.18 -5.27 6.67
N LEU A 176 1.87 -5.42 6.49
CA LEU A 176 0.85 -4.91 7.42
C LEU A 176 0.84 -5.66 8.76
N GLU A 177 1.11 -6.97 8.76
CA GLU A 177 1.29 -7.74 9.99
C GLU A 177 2.53 -7.29 10.77
N ALA A 178 3.64 -7.05 10.08
CA ALA A 178 4.84 -6.53 10.72
C ALA A 178 4.60 -5.13 11.33
N LEU A 179 3.84 -4.26 10.66
CA LEU A 179 3.41 -2.96 11.21
C LEU A 179 2.52 -3.14 12.44
N ARG A 180 1.50 -4.00 12.36
CA ARG A 180 0.59 -4.33 13.48
C ARG A 180 1.34 -4.79 14.72
N ASP A 181 2.35 -5.64 14.51
CA ASP A 181 3.08 -6.32 15.59
C ASP A 181 4.27 -5.51 16.11
N GLY A 182 4.52 -4.31 15.56
CA GLY A 182 5.64 -3.45 15.96
C GLY A 182 7.01 -3.95 15.50
N GLN A 183 7.03 -4.78 14.45
CA GLN A 183 8.19 -5.52 13.96
C GLN A 183 8.67 -5.06 12.57
N ALA A 184 7.97 -4.12 11.92
CA ALA A 184 8.40 -3.62 10.61
C ALA A 184 9.78 -2.95 10.67
N VAL A 185 10.04 -2.21 11.74
CA VAL A 185 11.32 -1.55 12.05
C VAL A 185 11.54 -1.64 13.57
N SER A 186 10.71 -0.92 14.32
CA SER A 186 10.59 -1.01 15.77
C SER A 186 9.15 -0.69 16.19
N PRO A 187 8.77 -0.91 17.47
CA PRO A 187 7.43 -0.57 17.94
C PRO A 187 7.07 0.90 17.74
N GLY A 188 8.01 1.82 17.98
CA GLY A 188 7.80 3.26 17.80
C GLY A 188 7.64 3.66 16.33
N ALA A 189 8.56 3.21 15.48
CA ALA A 189 8.49 3.46 14.04
C ALA A 189 7.21 2.88 13.41
N SER A 190 6.79 1.68 13.84
CA SER A 190 5.56 1.07 13.35
C SER A 190 4.31 1.84 13.76
N ALA A 191 4.29 2.37 14.99
CA ALA A 191 3.20 3.23 15.45
C ALA A 191 3.10 4.52 14.62
N GLU A 192 4.22 5.22 14.39
CA GLU A 192 4.23 6.43 13.55
C GLU A 192 3.79 6.15 12.11
N MET A 193 4.25 5.05 11.52
CA MET A 193 3.83 4.63 10.17
C MET A 193 2.32 4.35 10.11
N LEU A 194 1.76 3.70 11.13
CA LEU A 194 0.32 3.44 11.22
C LEU A 194 -0.48 4.74 11.44
N GLU A 195 0.06 5.73 12.15
CA GLU A 195 -0.55 7.06 12.29
C GLU A 195 -0.66 7.75 10.92
N VAL A 196 0.44 7.79 10.15
CA VAL A 196 0.43 8.38 8.80
C VAL A 196 -0.55 7.66 7.88
N MET A 197 -0.61 6.33 7.93
CA MET A 197 -1.58 5.54 7.16
C MET A 197 -3.02 5.74 7.63
N GLY A 198 -3.24 6.17 8.87
CA GLY A 198 -4.55 6.48 9.44
C GLY A 198 -5.14 7.80 8.95
N ASP A 199 -4.31 8.67 8.37
CA ASP A 199 -4.71 9.95 7.78
C ASP A 199 -5.08 9.86 6.30
N VAL A 200 -4.96 8.67 5.68
CA VAL A 200 -5.40 8.44 4.30
C VAL A 200 -6.93 8.60 4.24
N PRO A 201 -7.47 9.34 3.25
CA PRO A 201 -8.91 9.48 3.10
C PRO A 201 -9.62 8.14 2.90
N ARG A 202 -10.79 8.01 3.52
CA ARG A 202 -11.59 6.79 3.46
C ARG A 202 -12.07 6.48 2.04
N GLU A 203 -11.88 5.23 1.63
CA GLU A 203 -12.36 4.63 0.40
C GLU A 203 -12.81 3.17 0.64
N MET A 204 -12.25 2.16 -0.06
CA MET A 204 -12.80 0.80 -0.19
C MET A 204 -12.94 0.02 1.11
N ILE A 205 -11.83 -0.27 1.80
CA ILE A 205 -11.85 -1.05 3.05
C ILE A 205 -12.60 -0.28 4.14
N THR A 206 -12.64 1.04 4.04
CA THR A 206 -13.03 1.96 5.12
C THR A 206 -14.45 2.52 5.05
N ALA A 207 -15.17 2.32 3.93
CA ALA A 207 -16.49 2.91 3.67
C ALA A 207 -17.65 1.89 3.74
N GLY A 208 -17.47 0.80 4.50
CA GLY A 208 -18.57 -0.12 4.84
C GLY A 208 -19.70 0.56 5.65
N PRO A 209 -20.90 -0.04 5.71
CA PRO A 209 -22.13 0.59 6.22
C PRO A 209 -22.12 0.98 7.71
N ASP A 210 -21.09 0.57 8.45
CA ASP A 210 -20.90 0.87 9.85
C ASP A 210 -19.51 1.51 10.01
N GLU A 211 -19.44 2.84 10.15
CA GLU A 211 -18.21 3.64 10.38
C GLU A 211 -17.47 3.29 11.69
N ARG A 212 -17.47 2.03 12.12
CA ARG A 212 -17.01 1.54 13.43
C ARG A 212 -15.56 1.12 13.34
N GLY A 213 -14.67 2.09 13.50
CA GLY A 213 -13.24 1.85 13.71
C GLY A 213 -12.35 2.74 12.86
N LYS A 214 -11.11 2.90 13.33
CA LYS A 214 -10.04 3.55 12.56
C LYS A 214 -9.49 2.55 11.56
N VAL A 215 -8.99 3.03 10.43
CA VAL A 215 -8.27 2.17 9.47
C VAL A 215 -6.99 2.89 9.10
N ALA A 216 -5.88 2.17 9.18
CA ALA A 216 -4.60 2.60 8.67
C ALA A 216 -4.36 1.85 7.36
N HIS A 217 -4.45 2.53 6.22
CA HIS A 217 -4.44 1.86 4.91
C HIS A 217 -3.63 2.59 3.86
N LYS A 218 -3.48 1.96 2.70
CA LYS A 218 -2.95 2.56 1.49
C LYS A 218 -3.74 2.08 0.28
N THR A 219 -4.28 3.04 -0.45
CA THR A 219 -4.96 2.79 -1.73
C THR A 219 -3.98 2.82 -2.90
N GLY A 220 -4.36 2.20 -4.01
CA GLY A 220 -3.63 2.26 -5.26
C GLY A 220 -4.57 2.14 -6.46
N MET A 221 -4.45 3.07 -7.41
CA MET A 221 -5.25 3.07 -8.63
C MET A 221 -4.34 3.30 -9.83
N ILE A 222 -4.51 2.48 -10.86
CA ILE A 222 -3.82 2.65 -12.14
C ILE A 222 -4.55 1.84 -13.21
N THR A 223 -4.93 2.47 -14.33
CA THR A 223 -5.68 1.82 -15.41
C THR A 223 -6.97 1.13 -14.89
N ALA A 224 -7.07 -0.20 -15.01
CA ALA A 224 -8.18 -1.01 -14.49
C ALA A 224 -7.83 -1.74 -13.18
N HIS A 225 -6.85 -1.24 -12.42
CA HIS A 225 -6.45 -1.75 -11.11
C HIS A 225 -6.94 -0.82 -10.02
N HIS A 226 -7.55 -1.37 -8.99
CA HIS A 226 -8.01 -0.62 -7.82
C HIS A 226 -7.72 -1.46 -6.57
N HIS A 227 -6.89 -0.93 -5.69
CA HIS A 227 -6.31 -1.65 -4.58
C HIS A 227 -6.53 -0.88 -3.29
N ASP A 228 -6.75 -1.60 -2.20
CA ASP A 228 -6.73 -1.08 -0.86
C ASP A 228 -6.16 -2.14 0.08
N ALA A 229 -5.22 -1.73 0.92
CA ALA A 229 -4.46 -2.61 1.80
C ALA A 229 -4.29 -1.91 3.15
N GLY A 230 -4.78 -2.50 4.22
CA GLY A 230 -4.72 -1.83 5.52
C GLY A 230 -4.96 -2.70 6.73
N LEU A 231 -4.76 -2.05 7.88
CA LEU A 231 -5.10 -2.55 9.19
C LEU A 231 -6.40 -1.91 9.63
N VAL A 232 -7.42 -2.73 9.87
CA VAL A 232 -8.71 -2.29 10.41
C VAL A 232 -8.66 -2.37 11.93
N LEU A 233 -8.95 -1.27 12.60
CA LEU A 233 -8.97 -1.11 14.05
C LEU A 233 -10.43 -0.91 14.52
N PRO A 234 -11.19 -2.01 14.71
CA PRO A 234 -12.58 -1.93 15.14
C PRO A 234 -12.68 -1.39 16.58
N ASP A 235 -13.76 -0.66 16.87
CA ASP A 235 -14.00 -0.11 18.20
C ASP A 235 -14.05 -1.21 19.26
N GLY A 236 -13.18 -1.13 20.27
CA GLY A 236 -13.10 -2.11 21.36
C GLY A 236 -12.58 -3.50 20.95
N GLY A 237 -12.15 -3.69 19.70
CA GLY A 237 -11.62 -4.94 19.18
C GLY A 237 -10.10 -4.94 18.95
N LYS A 238 -9.53 -6.11 18.71
CA LYS A 238 -8.14 -6.24 18.22
C LYS A 238 -8.08 -5.89 16.74
N PRO A 239 -6.97 -5.31 16.25
CA PRO A 239 -6.83 -4.96 14.85
C PRO A 239 -6.63 -6.20 13.97
N TYR A 240 -7.08 -6.14 12.72
CA TYR A 240 -6.87 -7.21 11.74
C TYR A 240 -6.43 -6.62 10.40
N VAL A 241 -5.66 -7.40 9.63
CA VAL A 241 -5.20 -7.01 8.29
C VAL A 241 -6.24 -7.44 7.26
N LEU A 242 -6.52 -6.55 6.32
CA LEU A 242 -7.29 -6.82 5.10
C LEU A 242 -6.57 -6.21 3.91
N VAL A 243 -6.35 -7.01 2.87
CA VAL A 243 -5.81 -6.57 1.59
C VAL A 243 -6.77 -7.01 0.50
N ILE A 244 -7.14 -6.08 -0.38
CA ILE A 244 -8.00 -6.32 -1.54
C ILE A 244 -7.31 -5.70 -2.76
N LEU A 245 -6.93 -6.55 -3.72
CA LEU A 245 -6.35 -6.14 -4.99
C LEU A 245 -7.31 -6.53 -6.11
N THR A 246 -7.80 -5.57 -6.90
CA THR A 246 -8.65 -5.84 -8.06
C THR A 246 -7.97 -5.46 -9.37
N ARG A 247 -8.25 -6.23 -10.43
CA ARG A 247 -7.96 -5.89 -11.84
C ARG A 247 -9.16 -6.27 -12.71
N GLY A 248 -9.44 -5.45 -13.73
CA GLY A 248 -10.45 -5.78 -14.76
C GLY A 248 -11.85 -5.24 -14.45
N ILE A 249 -11.97 -4.30 -13.51
CA ILE A 249 -13.20 -3.53 -13.27
C ILE A 249 -12.94 -2.09 -13.69
N ALA A 250 -13.50 -1.68 -14.82
CA ALA A 250 -13.27 -0.34 -15.38
C ALA A 250 -14.04 0.77 -14.64
N ASP A 251 -15.18 0.43 -14.02
CA ASP A 251 -15.98 1.37 -13.23
C ASP A 251 -15.43 1.41 -11.80
N GLU A 252 -14.77 2.52 -11.44
CA GLU A 252 -14.13 2.72 -10.14
C GLU A 252 -15.12 2.55 -8.98
N GLU A 253 -16.35 3.05 -9.13
CA GLU A 253 -17.39 2.93 -8.10
C GLU A 253 -17.82 1.46 -7.94
N ALA A 254 -17.90 0.69 -9.03
CA ALA A 254 -18.23 -0.73 -8.99
C ALA A 254 -17.13 -1.56 -8.33
N SER A 255 -15.86 -1.19 -8.57
CA SER A 255 -14.72 -1.78 -7.87
C SER A 255 -14.75 -1.42 -6.38
N ALA A 256 -15.01 -0.15 -6.06
CA ALA A 256 -15.11 0.32 -4.69
C ALA A 256 -16.26 -0.36 -3.92
N ARG A 257 -17.43 -0.56 -4.57
CA ARG A 257 -18.55 -1.32 -4.00
C ARG A 257 -18.17 -2.76 -3.69
N LEU A 258 -17.46 -3.44 -4.59
CA LEU A 258 -16.98 -4.80 -4.34
C LEU A 258 -16.02 -4.83 -3.14
N GLY A 259 -15.08 -3.89 -3.08
CA GLY A 259 -14.16 -3.76 -1.95
C GLY A 259 -14.89 -3.54 -0.61
N ARG A 260 -15.88 -2.65 -0.58
CA ARG A 260 -16.74 -2.40 0.60
C ARG A 260 -17.52 -3.64 1.02
N GLU A 261 -18.06 -4.38 0.06
CA GLU A 261 -18.80 -5.61 0.35
C GLU A 261 -17.89 -6.70 0.94
N ILE A 262 -16.72 -6.92 0.36
CA ILE A 262 -15.72 -7.86 0.93
C ILE A 262 -15.32 -7.43 2.34
N SER A 263 -15.08 -6.12 2.55
CA SER A 263 -14.76 -5.57 3.87
C SER A 263 -15.89 -5.85 4.88
N GLY A 264 -17.15 -5.65 4.49
CA GLY A 264 -18.32 -5.98 5.30
C GLY A 264 -18.41 -7.46 5.66
N ILE A 265 -18.25 -8.36 4.69
CA ILE A 265 -18.23 -9.82 4.90
C ILE A 265 -17.14 -10.21 5.92
N VAL A 266 -15.93 -9.67 5.76
CA VAL A 266 -14.81 -9.94 6.66
C VAL A 266 -15.11 -9.40 8.06
N TYR A 267 -15.62 -8.17 8.17
CA TYR A 267 -15.97 -7.57 9.45
C TYR A 267 -17.04 -8.38 10.17
N ASP A 268 -18.14 -8.73 9.50
CA ASP A 268 -19.23 -9.51 10.10
C ASP A 268 -18.76 -10.89 10.54
N HIS A 269 -17.90 -11.55 9.77
CA HIS A 269 -17.31 -12.83 10.18
C HIS A 269 -16.35 -12.68 11.38
N LEU A 270 -15.59 -11.58 11.42
CA LEU A 270 -14.62 -11.32 12.46
C LEU A 270 -15.21 -10.61 13.67
N ARG A 271 -16.45 -10.11 13.67
CA ARG A 271 -16.99 -9.35 14.81
C ARG A 271 -18.45 -9.66 15.14
N GLY A 272 -19.17 -10.34 14.24
CA GLY A 272 -20.38 -11.08 14.56
C GLY A 272 -20.14 -12.34 15.38
#